data_AF-A0A970IH77-F1
#
_entry.id   AF-A0A970IH77-F1
#
_cell.length_a   1.000
_cell.length_b   1.000
_cell.length_c   1.000
_cell.angle_alpha   90.00
_cell.angle_beta   90.00
_cell.angle_gamma   90.00
#
_symmetry.space_group_name_H-M   'P 1'
#
loop_
_entity.id
_entity.type
_entity.pdbx_description
1 polymer ?
#
loop_
_entity_poly.entity_id
_entity_poly.type
_entity_poly.pdbx_seq_one_letter_code
_entity_poly.pdbx_strand_id
1 'polypeptide(L)' 'MDGTLLHPNAELSGYTVETLNRLIRGGMSFTVASARSLASARAILAPLALSLPVILMNGVQIYDLR' A
#
# COMPACT_ATOMS: atom_id res chain seq x y z
N MET A 1 -1.02 -6.88 -4.04
CA MET A 1 0.18 -6.52 -3.23
C MET A 1 1.22 -7.60 -3.37
N ASP A 2 0.96 -8.79 -2.83
CA ASP A 2 1.79 -9.98 -2.98
C ASP A 2 1.93 -10.37 -4.46
N GLY A 3 3.14 -10.74 -4.87
CA GLY A 3 3.45 -11.11 -6.27
C GLY A 3 3.30 -9.96 -7.28
N THR A 4 3.12 -8.72 -6.82
CA THR A 4 2.96 -7.53 -7.66
C THR A 4 3.87 -6.41 -7.18
N LEU A 5 3.49 -5.77 -6.07
CA LEU A 5 4.22 -4.61 -5.53
C LEU A 5 5.29 -5.02 -4.52
N LEU A 6 5.03 -6.10 -3.78
CA LEU A 6 5.92 -6.60 -2.74
C LEU A 6 6.95 -7.56 -3.30
N HIS A 7 8.14 -7.55 -2.71
CA HIS A 7 9.13 -8.61 -2.90
C HIS A 7 8.66 -9.93 -2.27
N PRO A 8 9.28 -11.07 -2.62
CA PRO A 8 8.91 -12.38 -2.07
C PRO A 8 8.94 -12.46 -0.54
N ASN A 9 9.72 -11.61 0.14
CA ASN A 9 9.77 -11.49 1.60
C ASN A 9 8.66 -10.60 2.19
N ALA A 10 7.64 -10.23 1.38
CA ALA A 10 6.52 -9.35 1.76
C ALA A 10 6.91 -7.91 2.16
N GLU A 11 8.01 -7.40 1.61
CA GLU A 11 8.49 -6.05 1.86
C GLU A 11 8.41 -5.16 0.62
N LEU A 12 8.32 -3.84 0.84
CA LEU A 12 8.53 -2.84 -0.19
C LEU A 12 10.02 -2.52 -0.29
N SER A 13 10.56 -2.45 -1.51
CA SER A 13 11.93 -1.96 -1.70
C SER A 13 12.02 -0.46 -1.42
N GLY A 14 13.23 0.01 -1.09
CA GLY A 14 13.51 1.45 -1.00
C GLY A 14 13.18 2.20 -2.29
N TYR A 15 13.48 1.60 -3.45
CA TYR A 15 13.13 2.16 -4.76
C TYR A 15 11.62 2.34 -4.94
N THR A 16 10.82 1.33 -4.56
CA THR A 16 9.36 1.38 -4.62
C THR A 16 8.80 2.46 -3.71
N VAL A 17 9.28 2.54 -2.47
CA VAL A 17 8.85 3.56 -1.50
C VAL A 17 9.16 4.97 -2.02
N GLU A 18 10.39 5.22 -2.45
CA GLU A 18 10.82 6.53 -2.96
C GLU A 18 9.99 6.94 -4.19
N THR A 19 9.85 6.03 -5.15
CA THR A 19 9.16 6.30 -6.41
C THR A 19 7.67 6.58 -6.19
N LEU A 20 6.98 5.74 -5.42
CA LEU A 20 5.56 5.93 -5.13
C LEU A 20 5.33 7.22 -4.34
N ASN A 21 6.14 7.50 -3.32
CA ASN A 21 5.99 8.73 -2.53
C ASN A 21 6.24 9.99 -3.36
N ARG A 22 7.17 9.95 -4.33
CA ARG A 22 7.36 11.06 -5.27
C ARG A 22 6.12 11.26 -6.15
N LEU A 23 5.59 10.18 -6.73
CA LEU A 23 4.43 10.24 -7.61
C LEU A 23 3.16 10.68 -6.87
N ILE A 24 2.90 10.13 -5.69
CA ILE A 24 1.75 10.49 -4.85
C ILE A 24 1.80 11.98 -4.46
N ARG A 25 2.97 12.46 -4.03
CA ARG A 25 3.16 13.90 -3.74
C ARG A 25 3.04 14.78 -4.98
N GLY A 26 3.31 14.22 -6.17
CA GLY A 26 3.05 14.84 -7.47
C GLY A 26 1.58 14.83 -7.90
N GLY A 27 0.65 14.32 -7.07
CA GLY A 27 -0.78 14.29 -7.34
C GLY A 27 -1.31 12.99 -7.94
N MET A 28 -0.46 11.96 -8.08
CA MET A 28 -0.92 10.64 -8.53
C MET A 28 -1.87 10.02 -7.50
N SER A 29 -3.07 9.64 -7.95
CA SER A 29 -3.99 8.82 -7.16
C SER A 29 -3.48 7.38 -7.10
N PHE A 30 -3.09 6.93 -5.91
CA PHE A 30 -2.59 5.58 -5.68
C PHE A 30 -3.26 4.95 -4.46
N THR A 31 -3.64 3.68 -4.60
CA THR A 31 -4.14 2.84 -3.50
C THR A 31 -3.75 1.38 -3.74
N VAL A 32 -4.02 0.52 -2.75
CA VAL A 32 -3.76 -0.92 -2.82
C VAL A 32 -5.03 -1.73 -2.59
N ALA A 33 -5.13 -2.85 -3.30
CA ALA A 33 -6.10 -3.91 -3.06
C ALA A 33 -5.37 -5.20 -2.65
N SER A 34 -5.84 -5.85 -1.57
CA SER A 34 -5.17 -7.01 -0.99
C SER A 34 -6.11 -7.97 -0.26
N ALA A 35 -5.73 -9.25 -0.25
CA ALA A 35 -6.33 -10.28 0.60
C ALA A 35 -5.97 -10.10 2.09
N ARG A 36 -4.91 -9.34 2.39
CA ARG A 36 -4.38 -9.13 3.74
C ARG A 36 -5.38 -8.41 4.65
N SER A 37 -5.26 -8.65 5.95
CA SER A 37 -5.97 -7.92 7.00
C SER A 37 -5.37 -6.53 7.23
N LEU A 38 -6.12 -5.62 7.87
CA LEU A 38 -5.63 -4.30 8.25
C LEU A 38 -4.34 -4.37 9.09
N ALA A 39 -4.26 -5.28 10.06
CA ALA A 39 -3.11 -5.40 10.95
C ALA A 39 -1.80 -5.66 10.18
N SER A 40 -1.84 -6.57 9.20
CA SER A 40 -0.66 -6.91 8.39
C SER A 40 -0.37 -5.88 7.29
N ALA A 41 -1.41 -5.36 6.63
CA ALA A 41 -1.26 -4.36 5.58
C ALA A 41 -0.73 -3.04 6.12
N ARG A 42 -1.20 -2.59 7.29
CA ARG A 42 -0.80 -1.29 7.88
C ARG A 42 0.70 -1.21 8.14
N ALA A 43 1.31 -2.28 8.66
CA ALA A 43 2.76 -2.31 8.92
C ALA A 43 3.57 -2.19 7.62
N ILE A 44 3.16 -2.91 6.56
CA ILE A 44 3.85 -2.91 5.27
C ILE A 44 3.70 -1.58 4.55
N LEU A 45 2.52 -0.95 4.62
CA LEU A 45 2.19 0.28 3.90
C LEU A 45 2.61 1.55 4.65
N ALA A 46 2.99 1.45 5.92
CA ALA A 46 3.39 2.59 6.76
C ALA A 46 4.42 3.55 6.12
N PRO A 47 5.40 3.10 5.30
CA PRO A 47 6.34 4.01 4.64
C PRO A 47 5.75 4.81 3.46
N LEU A 48 4.55 4.47 2.97
CA LEU A 48 3.91 5.12 1.84
C LEU A 48 3.04 6.29 2.29
N ALA A 49 3.15 7.42 1.60
CA ALA A 49 2.38 8.65 1.84
C ALA A 49 0.95 8.55 1.27
N LEU A 50 0.24 7.46 1.54
CA LEU A 50 -1.09 7.19 0.99
C LEU A 50 -2.10 8.24 1.44
N SER A 51 -2.91 8.70 0.48
CA SER A 51 -3.99 9.68 0.70
C SER A 51 -5.37 9.11 0.35
N LEU A 52 -5.41 7.91 -0.22
CA LEU A 52 -6.65 7.22 -0.60
C LEU A 52 -6.91 6.02 0.31
N PRO A 53 -8.18 5.65 0.53
CA PRO A 53 -8.52 4.44 1.26
C PRO A 53 -7.97 3.19 0.59
N VAL A 54 -7.63 2.17 1.38
CA VAL A 54 -7.14 0.86 0.92
C VAL A 54 -8.24 -0.18 0.94
N ILE A 55 -8.15 -1.16 0.05
CA ILE A 55 -9.13 -2.24 -0.12
C ILE A 55 -8.52 -3.54 0.43
N LEU A 56 -9.07 -4.06 1.53
CA LEU A 56 -8.51 -5.18 2.29
C LEU A 56 -9.51 -6.34 2.42
N MET A 57 -9.02 -7.47 2.94
CA MET A 57 -9.80 -8.71 3.09
C MET A 57 -10.54 -9.10 1.80
N ASN A 58 -9.83 -9.12 0.67
CA ASN A 58 -10.38 -9.44 -0.66
C ASN A 58 -11.53 -8.53 -1.10
N GLY A 59 -11.50 -7.26 -0.68
CA GLY A 59 -12.51 -6.27 -1.07
C GLY A 59 -13.71 -6.16 -0.14
N VAL A 60 -13.75 -6.97 0.92
CA VAL A 60 -14.83 -6.88 1.93
C VAL A 60 -14.71 -5.61 2.77
N GLN A 61 -13.50 -5.07 2.94
CA GLN A 61 -13.25 -3.92 3.80
C GLN A 61 -12.53 -2.79 3.05
N ILE A 62 -12.97 -1.56 3.30
CA ILE A 62 -12.29 -0.34 2.83
C ILE A 62 -11.90 0.46 4.07
N TYR A 63 -10.63 0.84 4.18
CA TYR A 63 -10.11 1.61 5.32
C TYR A 63 -9.43 2.89 4.87
N ASP A 64 -9.69 3.99 5.56
CA ASP A 64 -8.76 5.12 5.57
C ASP A 64 -7.63 4.81 6.59
N LEU A 65 -6.38 5.01 6.17
CA LEU A 65 -5.19 4.74 6.99
C LEU A 65 -4.63 6.01 7.67
N ARG A 66 -5.30 7.16 7.49
CA ARG A 66 -4.99 8.41 8.20
C ARG A 66 -5.22 8.31 9.70
#